data_AF-A0A7W6ALY6-F1
#
_entry.id   AF-A0A7W6ALY6-F1
#
_cell.length_a   1.000
_cell.length_b   1.000
_cell.length_c   1.000
_cell.angle_alpha   90.00
_cell.angle_beta   90.00
_cell.angle_gamma   90.00
#
_symmetry.space_group_name_H-M   'P 1'
#
loop_
_entity.id
_entity.type
_entity.pdbx_description
1 polymer ?
#
loop_
_entity_poly.entity_id
_entity_poly.type
_entity_poly.pdbx_seq_one_letter_code
_entity_poly.pdbx_strand_id
1 'polypeptide(L)'
;MKTPKPLPPPTDDERRIAGEAARDLRAAIADPSTMGVKGVMHVDYSRPRRSEWLTTWSNLPGFFRSGRHYTHACLPGWVYARHEIKAEMIPDLEALAERGVRPIEATGAAA
;
A
#
# COMPACT_ATOMS: atom_id res chain seq x y z
N MET A 1 19.43 -19.36 4.36
CA MET A 1 18.49 -18.22 4.40
C MET A 1 17.57 -18.41 5.60
N LYS A 2 17.43 -17.42 6.50
CA LYS A 2 16.43 -17.48 7.57
C LYS A 2 15.06 -17.20 6.95
N THR A 3 14.12 -18.12 7.09
CA THR A 3 12.72 -17.89 6.73
C THR A 3 12.22 -16.67 7.51
N PRO A 4 11.65 -15.64 6.86
CA PRO A 4 11.08 -14.50 7.57
C PRO A 4 10.08 -14.99 8.61
N LYS A 5 10.19 -14.48 9.85
CA LYS A 5 9.22 -14.80 10.89
C LYS A 5 7.82 -14.38 10.38
N PRO A 6 6.80 -15.25 10.45
CA PRO A 6 5.44 -14.87 10.08
C PRO A 6 5.01 -13.63 10.85
N LEU A 7 4.39 -12.68 10.15
CA LEU A 7 3.81 -11.51 10.80
C LEU A 7 2.74 -11.99 11.81
N PRO A 8 2.62 -11.35 12.99
CA PRO A 8 1.56 -11.67 13.93
C PRO A 8 0.19 -11.50 13.26
N PRO A 9 -0.84 -12.23 13.69
CA PRO A 9 -2.20 -11.99 13.23
C PRO A 9 -2.56 -10.49 13.31
N PRO A 10 -3.26 -9.94 12.32
CA PRO A 10 -3.60 -8.53 12.32
C PRO A 10 -4.51 -8.17 13.48
N THR A 11 -4.31 -6.99 14.05
CA THR A 11 -5.18 -6.46 15.11
C THR A 11 -6.50 -5.96 14.53
N ASP A 12 -7.53 -5.80 15.36
CA ASP A 12 -8.81 -5.24 14.90
C ASP A 12 -8.67 -3.81 14.37
N ASP A 13 -7.74 -3.02 14.91
CA ASP A 13 -7.41 -1.70 14.38
C ASP A 13 -6.76 -1.79 12.99
N GLU A 14 -5.81 -2.70 12.79
CA GLU A 14 -5.21 -2.91 11.46
C GLU A 14 -6.25 -3.34 10.42
N ARG A 15 -7.22 -4.18 10.83
CA ARG A 15 -8.34 -4.60 9.98
C ARG A 15 -9.27 -3.44 9.64
N ARG A 16 -9.64 -2.63 10.64
CA ARG A 16 -10.46 -1.43 10.45
C ARG A 16 -9.80 -0.44 9.50
N ILE A 17 -8.52 -0.12 9.74
CA ILE A 17 -7.74 0.80 8.90
C ILE A 17 -7.63 0.27 7.46
N ALA A 18 -7.45 -1.04 7.28
CA ALA A 18 -7.41 -1.64 5.94
C ALA A 18 -8.74 -1.46 5.19
N GLY A 19 -9.88 -1.61 5.88
CA GLY A 19 -11.21 -1.39 5.29
C GLY A 19 -11.45 0.07 4.91
N GLU A 20 -11.05 1.01 5.77
CA GLU A 20 -11.08 2.45 5.48
C GLU A 20 -10.21 2.78 4.25
N ALA A 21 -8.97 2.29 4.23
CA ALA A 21 -8.05 2.50 3.12
C ALA A 21 -8.59 1.95 1.79
N ALA A 22 -9.17 0.75 1.77
CA ALA A 22 -9.76 0.17 0.56
C ALA A 22 -10.91 1.04 0.02
N ARG A 23 -11.77 1.56 0.90
CA ARG A 23 -12.86 2.46 0.53
C ARG A 23 -12.33 3.79 -0.01
N ASP A 24 -11.37 4.40 0.67
CA ASP A 24 -10.84 5.72 0.32
C ASP A 24 -10.06 5.66 -1.01
N LEU A 25 -9.31 4.57 -1.25
CA LEU A 25 -8.65 4.34 -2.54
C LEU A 25 -9.65 4.15 -3.68
N ARG A 26 -10.77 3.46 -3.46
CA ARG A 26 -11.84 3.36 -4.48
C ARG A 26 -12.44 4.73 -4.80
N ALA A 27 -12.74 5.52 -3.76
CA ALA A 27 -13.25 6.87 -3.94
C ALA A 27 -12.27 7.73 -4.73
N ALA A 28 -10.98 7.68 -4.40
CA ALA A 28 -9.91 8.38 -5.12
C ALA A 28 -9.72 7.94 -6.57
N ILE A 29 -9.90 6.66 -6.87
CA ILE A 29 -9.83 6.17 -8.26
C ILE A 29 -11.04 6.64 -9.07
N ALA A 30 -12.23 6.64 -8.45
CA ALA A 30 -13.45 7.12 -9.10
C ALA A 30 -13.42 8.66 -9.30
N ASP A 31 -12.92 9.39 -8.31
CA ASP A 31 -12.77 10.84 -8.31
C ASP A 31 -11.39 11.24 -7.72
N PRO A 32 -10.40 11.53 -8.57
CA PRO A 32 -9.07 11.94 -8.13
C PRO A 32 -9.03 13.24 -7.31
N SER A 33 -10.08 14.07 -7.32
CA SER A 33 -10.13 15.27 -6.49
C SER A 33 -10.19 14.96 -4.99
N THR A 34 -10.65 13.75 -4.63
CA THR A 34 -10.76 13.28 -3.25
C THR A 34 -9.44 12.88 -2.60
N MET A 35 -8.36 12.73 -3.39
CA MET A 35 -7.03 12.36 -2.89
C MET A 35 -6.45 13.38 -1.89
N GLY A 36 -6.89 14.64 -1.98
CA GLY A 36 -6.36 15.72 -1.15
C GLY A 36 -5.02 16.25 -1.64
N VAL A 37 -4.29 16.93 -0.74
CA VAL A 37 -3.05 17.64 -1.09
C VAL A 37 -1.92 16.64 -1.32
N LYS A 38 -1.24 16.78 -2.46
CA LYS A 38 -0.07 15.98 -2.82
C LYS A 38 1.16 16.46 -2.04
N GLY A 39 1.74 15.57 -1.24
CA GLY A 39 3.05 15.75 -0.62
C GLY A 39 4.15 15.06 -1.45
N VAL A 40 5.34 15.68 -1.50
CA VAL A 40 6.53 15.06 -2.08
C VAL A 40 7.68 15.19 -1.09
N MET A 41 8.33 14.07 -0.78
CA MET A 41 9.45 13.99 0.14
C MET A 41 10.66 13.43 -0.60
N HIS A 42 11.83 14.04 -0.38
CA HIS A 42 13.11 13.49 -0.80
C HIS A 42 13.74 12.76 0.39
N VAL A 43 14.00 11.47 0.23
CA VAL A 43 14.64 10.64 1.26
C VAL A 43 16.04 10.26 0.78
N ASP A 44 17.06 10.72 1.50
CA ASP A 44 18.46 10.37 1.25
C ASP A 44 18.92 9.30 2.25
N TYR A 45 19.30 8.14 1.73
CA TYR A 45 19.83 7.04 2.51
C TYR A 45 21.35 7.12 2.52
N SER A 46 21.95 7.16 3.71
CA SER A 46 23.41 7.21 3.84
C SER A 46 24.08 5.87 3.47
N ARG A 47 23.42 4.72 3.70
CA ARG A 47 23.96 3.37 3.45
C ARG A 47 22.85 2.34 3.13
N PRO A 48 22.87 1.66 1.96
CA PRO A 48 23.66 2.03 0.78
C PRO A 48 23.31 3.45 0.33
N ARG A 49 24.27 4.16 -0.29
CA ARG A 49 24.04 5.54 -0.75
C ARG A 49 23.03 5.53 -1.90
N ARG A 50 21.80 5.95 -1.62
CA ARG A 50 20.70 6.03 -2.58
C ARG A 50 19.72 7.11 -2.16
N SER A 51 19.01 7.69 -3.12
CA SER A 51 17.94 8.64 -2.86
C SER A 51 16.63 8.13 -3.45
N GLU A 52 15.51 8.43 -2.81
CA GLU A 52 14.19 8.19 -3.38
C GLU A 52 13.26 9.40 -3.20
N TRP A 53 12.28 9.47 -4.10
CA TRP A 53 11.20 10.44 -4.03
C TRP A 53 9.93 9.70 -3.65
N LEU A 54 9.36 10.08 -2.50
CA LEU A 54 8.08 9.57 -2.03
C LEU A 54 7.00 10.59 -2.31
N THR A 55 5.93 10.15 -2.97
CA THR A 55 4.70 10.94 -3.11
C THR A 55 3.65 10.40 -2.17
N THR A 56 2.99 11.29 -1.44
CA THR A 56 1.88 11.01 -0.53
C THR A 56 0.69 11.91 -0.84
N TRP A 57 -0.48 11.57 -0.30
CA TRP A 57 -1.70 12.35 -0.46
C TRP A 57 -2.41 12.48 0.89
N SER A 58 -2.84 13.68 1.25
CA SER A 58 -3.34 13.98 2.60
C SER A 58 -4.55 13.15 3.02
N ASN A 59 -5.40 12.73 2.06
CA ASN A 59 -6.61 11.97 2.36
C ASN A 59 -6.43 10.46 2.14
N LEU A 60 -5.22 10.00 1.80
CA LEU A 60 -4.91 8.58 1.61
C LEU A 60 -3.77 8.17 2.55
N PRO A 61 -4.01 8.18 3.87
CA PRO A 61 -2.98 7.85 4.85
C PRO A 61 -2.46 6.43 4.62
N GLY A 62 -1.13 6.26 4.67
CA GLY A 62 -0.50 4.97 4.43
C GLY A 62 -0.36 4.58 2.97
N PHE A 63 -0.97 5.29 2.02
CA PHE A 63 -0.76 5.11 0.58
C PHE A 63 0.36 6.03 0.07
N PHE A 64 1.38 5.44 -0.55
CA PHE A 64 2.51 6.19 -1.08
C PHE A 64 3.02 5.62 -2.39
N ARG A 65 3.65 6.48 -3.18
CA ARG A 65 4.32 6.12 -4.42
C ARG A 65 5.82 6.38 -4.29
N SER A 66 6.63 5.35 -4.55
CA SER A 66 8.09 5.46 -4.72
C SER A 66 8.45 5.12 -6.18
N GLY A 67 8.94 6.11 -6.93
CA GLY A 67 9.26 5.94 -8.35
C GLY A 67 8.03 5.58 -9.21
N ARG A 68 7.95 4.34 -9.72
CA ARG A 68 6.81 3.83 -10.50
C ARG A 68 5.86 2.92 -9.70
N HIS A 69 6.22 2.63 -8.46
CA HIS A 69 5.52 1.66 -7.64
C HIS A 69 4.71 2.34 -6.53
N TYR A 70 3.70 1.63 -6.07
CA TYR A 70 2.75 2.02 -5.04
C TYR A 70 2.77 1.00 -3.92
N THR A 71 2.52 1.46 -2.71
CA THR A 71 2.60 0.66 -1.51
C THR A 71 1.57 1.17 -0.52
N HIS A 72 1.17 0.29 0.41
CA HIS A 72 0.27 0.66 1.50
C HIS A 72 0.84 0.19 2.85
N ALA A 73 0.72 1.02 3.89
CA ALA A 73 1.24 0.71 5.22
C ALA A 73 0.64 -0.58 5.83
N CYS A 74 -0.64 -0.88 5.54
CA CYS A 74 -1.29 -2.12 5.98
C CYS A 74 -0.77 -3.39 5.26
N LEU A 75 -0.04 -3.24 4.16
CA LEU A 75 0.49 -4.34 3.34
C LEU A 75 2.03 -4.25 3.30
N PRO A 76 2.71 -4.38 4.45
CA PRO A 76 4.14 -4.19 4.54
C PRO A 76 4.88 -5.24 3.69
N GLY A 77 5.83 -4.78 2.87
CA GLY A 77 6.62 -5.62 1.97
C GLY A 77 5.99 -5.85 0.60
N TRP A 78 4.74 -5.41 0.38
CA TRP A 78 4.07 -5.50 -0.91
C TRP A 78 4.20 -4.23 -1.73
N VAL A 79 4.44 -4.41 -3.02
CA VAL A 79 4.73 -3.34 -3.98
C VAL A 79 3.89 -3.58 -5.21
N TYR A 80 3.19 -2.54 -5.66
CA TYR A 80 2.20 -2.62 -6.72
C TYR A 80 2.53 -1.66 -7.87
N ALA A 81 2.28 -2.07 -9.10
CA ALA A 81 2.18 -1.18 -10.24
C ALA A 81 0.86 -0.38 -10.20
N ARG A 82 0.77 0.68 -11.00
CA ARG A 82 -0.43 1.53 -11.05
C ARG A 82 -1.70 0.75 -11.39
N HIS A 83 -1.62 -0.18 -12.33
CA HIS A 83 -2.77 -0.95 -12.78
C HIS A 83 -3.21 -2.00 -11.75
N GLU A 84 -2.28 -2.48 -10.92
CA GLU A 84 -2.52 -3.44 -9.84
C GLU A 84 -3.22 -2.81 -8.63
N ILE A 85 -3.27 -1.48 -8.52
CA ILE A 85 -3.96 -0.84 -7.37
C ILE A 85 -5.42 -1.29 -7.29
N LYS A 86 -6.12 -1.26 -8.44
CA LYS A 86 -7.54 -1.66 -8.49
C LYS A 86 -7.71 -3.18 -8.49
N ALA A 87 -6.82 -3.90 -9.16
CA ALA A 87 -6.94 -5.34 -9.37
C ALA A 87 -6.43 -6.18 -8.19
N GLU A 88 -5.48 -5.66 -7.40
CA GLU A 88 -4.77 -6.41 -6.36
C GLU A 88 -4.73 -5.66 -5.03
N MET A 89 -4.16 -4.44 -4.97
CA MET A 89 -3.98 -3.73 -3.69
C MET A 89 -5.30 -3.52 -2.94
N ILE A 90 -6.34 -3.03 -3.62
CA ILE A 90 -7.66 -2.82 -3.00
C ILE A 90 -8.24 -4.16 -2.50
N PRO A 91 -8.32 -5.22 -3.33
CA PRO A 91 -8.72 -6.55 -2.85
C PRO A 91 -7.90 -7.11 -1.68
N ASP A 92 -6.59 -6.87 -1.64
CA ASP A 92 -5.72 -7.29 -0.53
C ASP A 92 -6.06 -6.55 0.77
N LEU A 93 -6.35 -5.25 0.69
CA LEU A 93 -6.81 -4.46 1.83
C LEU A 93 -8.17 -4.95 2.33
N GLU A 94 -9.08 -5.34 1.43
CA GLU A 94 -10.37 -5.93 1.80
C GLU A 94 -10.22 -7.30 2.45
N ALA A 95 -9.35 -8.16 1.89
CA ALA A 95 -9.04 -9.46 2.46
C ALA A 95 -8.47 -9.32 3.89
N LEU A 96 -7.61 -8.34 4.09
CA LEU A 96 -7.08 -8.00 5.40
C LEU A 96 -8.20 -7.52 6.34
N ALA A 97 -9.06 -6.61 5.90
CA ALA A 97 -10.15 -6.08 6.71
C ALA A 97 -11.15 -7.17 7.13
N GLU A 98 -11.66 -7.93 6.16
CA GLU A 98 -12.73 -8.90 6.36
C GLU A 98 -12.23 -10.18 7.03
N ARG A 99 -11.12 -10.74 6.53
CA ARG A 99 -10.66 -12.09 6.87
C ARG A 99 -9.39 -12.09 7.72
N GLY A 100 -8.76 -10.95 7.94
CA GLY A 100 -7.46 -10.88 8.63
C GLY A 100 -6.33 -11.53 7.82
N VAL A 101 -6.51 -11.66 6.49
CA VAL A 101 -5.55 -12.34 5.61
C VAL A 101 -4.68 -11.29 4.92
N ARG A 102 -3.36 -11.43 5.07
CA ARG A 102 -2.40 -10.66 4.29
C ARG A 102 -2.07 -11.39 2.99
N PRO A 103 -1.72 -10.69 1.90
CA PRO A 103 -1.26 -11.32 0.68
C PRO A 103 0.00 -12.17 0.95
N ILE A 104 0.05 -13.33 0.27
CA ILE A 104 1.14 -14.31 0.36
C ILE A 104 1.84 -14.54 -0.99
N GLU A 105 1.16 -14.22 -2.09
CA GLU A 105 1.67 -14.28 -3.46
C GLU A 105 1.07 -13.12 -4.28
N ALA A 106 1.81 -12.63 -5.29
CA ALA A 106 1.30 -11.63 -6.21
C ALA A 106 0.26 -12.29 -7.13
N THR A 107 -0.86 -11.61 -7.36
CA THR A 107 -1.97 -12.20 -8.12
C THR A 107 -1.80 -11.95 -9.63
N GLY A 108 -0.99 -10.95 -10.00
CA GLY A 108 -0.57 -10.66 -11.37
C GLY A 108 0.65 -11.47 -11.80
N ALA A 109 0.47 -12.34 -12.80
CA ALA A 109 1.59 -12.96 -13.52
C ALA A 109 2.44 -11.86 -14.17
N ALA A 110 3.76 -11.98 -14.04
CA ALA A 110 4.71 -11.22 -14.86
C ALA A 110 4.31 -11.37 -16.34
N ALA A 111 3.87 -10.27 -16.95
CA ALA A 111 3.68 -10.12 -18.38
C ALA A 111 4.80 -9.25 -18.95
#